data_AF-A0A8S0FWK3-F1
#
_entry.id   AF-A0A8S0FWK3-F1
#
_cell.length_a   1.000
_cell.length_b   1.000
_cell.length_c   1.000
_cell.angle_alpha   90.00
_cell.angle_beta   90.00
_cell.angle_gamma   90.00
#
_symmetry.space_group_name_H-M   'P 1'
#
loop_
_entity.id
_entity.type
_entity.pdbx_description
1 polymer ?
#
loop_
_entity_poly.entity_id
_entity_poly.type
_entity_poly.pdbx_seq_one_letter_code
_entity_poly.pdbx_strand_id
1 'polypeptide(L)'
;MAEINSTAQVTSALTGVSDVLTPVFTLWYLQKNITSDIAPYVTRVTWSDNIKNESDTIEVELDDTDGRWLDKWYPGKGDTLTLKMGYQGEKLLSCGTFSIDEIEVSSPASVVSIRGVATSVNSALRTKTSRGFENTTLAAVAGRIARKHRLKLVGSIESIRIDRGDPVC
;
A
#
# COMPACT_ATOMS: atom_id res chain seq x y z
N MET A 1 0.42 -42.28 35.48
CA MET A 1 0.61 -41.52 34.23
C MET A 1 0.21 -40.08 34.55
N ALA A 2 1.19 -39.17 34.64
CA ALA A 2 0.94 -37.76 34.90
C ALA A 2 1.78 -36.97 33.88
N GLU A 3 1.08 -36.17 33.07
CA GLU A 3 1.63 -35.40 31.97
C GLU A 3 2.39 -34.18 32.49
N ILE A 4 3.60 -33.97 31.95
CA ILE A 4 4.46 -32.83 32.21
C ILE A 4 4.09 -31.68 31.25
N ASN A 5 3.28 -30.74 31.71
CA ASN A 5 3.11 -29.46 31.01
C ASN A 5 4.35 -28.58 31.25
N SER A 6 5.24 -28.54 30.26
CA SER A 6 6.37 -27.63 30.21
C SER A 6 5.88 -26.24 29.80
N THR A 7 5.51 -25.43 30.79
CA THR A 7 5.25 -24.00 30.60
C THR A 7 6.60 -23.28 30.58
N ALA A 8 7.19 -23.11 29.40
CA ALA A 8 8.38 -22.28 29.25
C ALA A 8 8.05 -20.83 29.61
N GLN A 9 8.65 -20.36 30.70
CA GLN A 9 8.48 -19.00 31.20
C GLN A 9 9.17 -18.00 30.27
N VAL A 10 8.40 -17.01 29.82
CA VAL A 10 8.90 -15.82 29.14
C VAL A 10 9.76 -15.05 30.15
N THR A 11 11.07 -15.15 30.00
CA THR A 11 12.04 -14.48 30.87
C THR A 11 12.34 -13.11 30.23
N SER A 12 11.55 -12.08 30.59
CA SER A 12 11.88 -10.70 30.25
C SER A 12 13.05 -10.24 31.11
N ALA A 13 14.23 -10.17 30.52
CA ALA A 13 15.42 -9.66 31.16
C ALA A 13 15.29 -8.14 31.42
N LEU A 14 15.49 -7.76 32.68
CA LEU A 14 15.57 -6.38 33.14
C LEU A 14 16.86 -5.73 32.61
N THR A 15 16.75 -4.87 31.61
CA THR A 15 17.74 -3.82 31.32
C THR A 15 16.97 -2.53 31.07
N GLY A 16 17.34 -1.46 31.78
CA GLY A 16 16.73 -0.13 31.70
C GLY A 16 17.02 0.60 30.38
N VAL A 17 16.67 -0.05 29.28
CA VAL A 17 16.58 0.52 27.94
C VAL A 17 15.09 0.44 27.63
N SER A 18 14.45 1.60 27.54
CA SER A 18 13.10 1.76 26.99
C SER A 18 12.90 0.79 25.83
N ASP A 19 11.81 0.00 25.82
CA ASP A 19 11.45 -0.87 24.69
C ASP A 19 11.54 -0.06 23.39
N VAL A 20 12.65 -0.21 22.66
CA VAL A 20 12.87 0.52 21.41
C VAL A 20 12.08 -0.23 20.35
N LEU A 21 10.97 0.37 19.93
CA LEU A 21 10.18 -0.13 18.81
C LEU A 21 11.08 -0.27 17.58
N THR A 22 11.33 -1.51 17.19
CA THR A 22 12.21 -1.82 16.05
C THR A 22 11.34 -1.87 14.79
N PRO A 23 11.51 -0.94 13.84
CA PRO A 23 10.74 -0.96 12.60
C PRO A 23 11.15 -2.16 11.75
N VAL A 24 10.16 -2.86 11.22
CA VAL A 24 10.33 -4.00 10.33
C VAL A 24 9.50 -3.78 9.07
N PHE A 25 10.04 -4.21 7.94
CA PHE A 25 9.33 -4.19 6.67
C PHE A 25 9.45 -5.55 5.99
N THR A 26 8.50 -5.83 5.11
CA THR A 26 8.58 -6.97 4.19
C THR A 26 8.26 -6.48 2.79
N LEU A 27 9.11 -6.85 1.85
CA LEU A 27 9.00 -6.49 0.45
C LEU A 27 8.87 -7.75 -0.41
N TRP A 28 7.85 -7.74 -1.25
CA TRP A 28 7.55 -8.82 -2.18
C TRP A 28 7.63 -8.27 -3.59
N TYR A 29 8.38 -8.94 -4.44
CA TYR A 29 8.58 -8.58 -5.83
C TYR A 29 8.08 -9.73 -6.71
N LEU A 30 7.15 -9.45 -7.63
CA LEU A 30 6.53 -10.45 -8.52
C LEU A 30 6.04 -11.72 -7.78
N GLN A 31 5.53 -11.56 -6.55
CA GLN A 31 5.10 -12.65 -5.62
C GLN A 31 6.21 -13.44 -4.94
N LYS A 32 7.49 -13.09 -5.13
CA LYS A 32 8.61 -13.63 -4.37
C LYS A 32 8.94 -12.69 -3.20
N ASN A 33 9.05 -13.24 -2.00
CA ASN A 33 9.57 -12.47 -0.87
C ASN A 33 11.08 -12.27 -1.04
N ILE A 34 11.51 -11.02 -1.17
CA ILE A 34 12.91 -10.62 -1.34
C ILE A 34 13.48 -9.93 -0.10
N THR A 35 12.69 -9.82 0.97
CA THR A 35 13.01 -9.03 2.18
C THR A 35 14.40 -9.36 2.73
N SER A 36 14.75 -10.64 2.86
CA SER A 36 16.04 -11.06 3.43
C SER A 36 17.23 -10.71 2.53
N ASP A 37 17.03 -10.72 1.21
CA ASP A 37 18.08 -10.45 0.23
C ASP A 37 18.39 -8.95 0.17
N ILE A 38 17.36 -8.12 0.35
CA ILE A 38 17.46 -6.65 0.21
C ILE A 38 17.70 -5.93 1.52
N ALA A 39 17.31 -6.53 2.66
CA ALA A 39 17.43 -5.94 3.99
C ALA A 39 18.79 -5.29 4.30
N PRO A 40 19.96 -5.89 3.94
CA PRO A 40 21.25 -5.24 4.21
C PRO A 40 21.55 -4.03 3.32
N TYR A 41 20.87 -3.87 2.19
CA TYR A 41 21.12 -2.82 1.20
C TYR A 41 20.09 -1.67 1.30
N VAL A 42 18.91 -1.91 1.86
CA VAL A 42 17.86 -0.90 2.02
C VAL A 42 18.31 0.17 3.01
N THR A 43 18.50 1.38 2.49
CA THR A 43 18.85 2.55 3.30
C THR A 43 17.60 3.30 3.74
N ARG A 44 16.59 3.40 2.85
CA ARG A 44 15.34 4.10 3.13
C ARG A 44 14.17 3.45 2.42
N VAL A 45 13.04 3.35 3.11
CA VAL A 45 11.75 3.03 2.50
C VAL A 45 10.79 4.15 2.85
N THR A 46 10.22 4.77 1.83
CA THR A 46 9.25 5.85 1.95
C THR A 46 7.95 5.40 1.30
N TRP A 47 6.86 5.53 2.03
CA TRP A 47 5.50 5.28 1.53
C TRP A 47 4.65 6.52 1.81
N SER A 48 3.94 6.99 0.79
CA SER A 48 3.06 8.15 0.88
C SER A 48 1.65 7.75 0.47
N ASP A 49 0.72 7.83 1.44
CA ASP A 49 -0.71 7.64 1.24
C ASP A 49 -1.34 8.98 0.81
N ASN A 50 -1.80 9.05 -0.43
CA ASN A 50 -2.34 10.29 -1.00
C ASN A 50 -3.87 10.22 -1.08
N ILE A 51 -4.55 11.16 -0.43
CA ILE A 51 -6.01 11.24 -0.44
C ILE A 51 -6.46 12.26 -1.50
N LYS A 52 -7.39 11.81 -2.38
CA LYS A 52 -8.01 12.54 -3.51
C LYS A 52 -7.16 12.67 -4.77
N ASN A 53 -7.54 11.90 -5.78
CA ASN A 53 -7.14 12.00 -7.20
C ASN A 53 -5.64 11.83 -7.52
N GLU A 54 -4.81 11.56 -6.53
CA GLU A 54 -3.44 11.07 -6.67
C GLU A 54 -3.37 9.60 -6.28
N SER A 55 -2.34 8.89 -6.74
CA SER A 55 -2.10 7.49 -6.38
C SER A 55 -1.05 7.44 -5.27
N ASP A 56 -1.14 6.44 -4.40
CA ASP A 56 -0.12 6.23 -3.38
C ASP A 56 1.23 5.96 -4.07
N THR A 57 2.30 6.43 -3.45
CA THR A 57 3.66 6.28 -3.98
C THR A 57 4.53 5.51 -3.03
N ILE A 58 5.50 4.81 -3.60
CA ILE A 58 6.54 4.09 -2.88
C ILE A 58 7.89 4.50 -3.45
N GLU A 59 8.85 4.69 -2.56
CA GLU A 59 10.24 4.93 -2.89
C GLU A 59 11.13 4.06 -2.00
N VAL A 60 12.05 3.32 -2.62
CA VAL A 60 12.99 2.45 -1.94
C VAL A 60 14.40 2.85 -2.37
N GLU A 61 15.17 3.38 -1.42
CA GLU A 61 16.58 3.70 -1.60
C GLU A 61 17.44 2.51 -1.17
N LEU A 62 18.31 2.10 -2.07
CA LEU A 62 19.20 0.96 -1.93
C LEU A 62 20.63 1.41 -2.14
N ASP A 63 21.52 0.90 -1.30
CA ASP A 63 22.95 1.00 -1.51
C ASP A 63 23.39 -0.07 -2.52
N ASP A 64 24.01 0.36 -3.62
CA ASP A 64 24.55 -0.49 -4.69
C ASP A 64 26.08 -0.44 -4.75
N THR A 65 26.72 -0.56 -3.60
CA THR A 65 28.19 -0.68 -3.50
C THR A 65 28.75 -1.85 -4.32
N ASP A 66 27.98 -2.94 -4.45
CA ASP A 66 28.37 -4.15 -5.20
C ASP A 66 27.99 -4.11 -6.70
N GLY A 67 27.24 -3.12 -7.18
CA GLY A 67 26.76 -3.05 -8.57
C GLY A 67 25.72 -4.12 -8.95
N ARG A 68 25.08 -4.77 -7.97
CA ARG A 68 24.12 -5.86 -8.18
C ARG A 68 22.80 -5.35 -8.72
N TRP A 69 22.37 -4.18 -8.29
CA TRP A 69 21.09 -3.58 -8.66
C TRP A 69 21.10 -3.02 -10.08
N LEU A 70 22.29 -2.66 -10.58
CA LEU A 70 22.52 -2.22 -11.95
C LEU A 70 22.75 -3.37 -12.96
N ASP A 71 23.01 -4.59 -12.47
CA ASP A 71 23.28 -5.77 -13.31
C ASP A 71 22.21 -6.84 -13.10
N LYS A 72 22.46 -7.82 -12.22
CA LYS A 72 21.61 -9.02 -12.08
C LYS A 72 20.26 -8.77 -11.44
N TRP A 73 20.15 -7.75 -10.59
CA TRP A 73 18.94 -7.46 -9.80
C TRP A 73 18.18 -6.25 -10.33
N TYR A 74 18.45 -5.86 -11.58
CA TYR A 74 17.76 -4.76 -12.22
C TYR A 74 16.25 -5.05 -12.30
N PRO A 75 15.39 -4.25 -11.63
CA PRO A 75 13.97 -4.48 -11.65
C PRO A 75 13.38 -4.09 -13.02
N GLY A 76 12.45 -4.89 -13.51
CA GLY A 76 11.70 -4.55 -14.72
C GLY A 76 10.77 -3.36 -14.46
N LYS A 77 10.78 -2.40 -15.38
CA LYS A 77 9.78 -1.33 -15.40
C LYS A 77 8.39 -1.95 -15.61
N GLY A 78 7.45 -1.65 -14.72
CA GLY A 78 6.11 -2.25 -14.69
C GLY A 78 5.96 -3.43 -13.73
N ASP A 79 7.04 -3.87 -13.07
CA ASP A 79 6.94 -4.98 -12.14
C ASP A 79 6.18 -4.64 -10.87
N THR A 80 5.55 -5.66 -10.31
CA THR A 80 4.68 -5.54 -9.15
C THR A 80 5.45 -5.70 -7.85
N LEU A 81 5.32 -4.70 -6.98
CA LEU A 81 5.95 -4.61 -5.67
C LEU A 81 4.88 -4.50 -4.57
N THR A 82 4.92 -5.37 -3.56
CA THR A 82 4.01 -5.30 -2.40
C THR A 82 4.82 -5.01 -1.14
N LEU A 83 4.45 -3.93 -0.46
CA LEU A 83 5.11 -3.47 0.76
C LEU A 83 4.20 -3.70 1.98
N LYS A 84 4.80 -4.22 3.05
CA LYS A 84 4.21 -4.18 4.39
C LYS A 84 5.23 -3.64 5.37
N MET A 85 4.79 -2.81 6.31
CA MET A 85 5.65 -2.17 7.30
C MET A 85 4.99 -2.21 8.68
N GLY A 86 5.78 -2.16 9.75
CA GLY A 86 5.27 -2.10 11.12
C GLY A 86 6.40 -2.19 12.12
N TYR A 87 6.06 -2.51 13.36
CA TYR A 87 7.03 -2.73 14.43
C TYR A 87 7.16 -4.20 14.76
N GLN A 88 8.36 -4.60 15.19
CA GLN A 88 8.63 -5.95 15.63
C GLN A 88 7.72 -6.30 16.83
N GLY A 89 6.99 -7.40 16.73
CA GLY A 89 6.01 -7.81 17.75
C GLY A 89 4.59 -7.31 17.51
N GLU A 90 4.38 -6.41 16.53
CA GLU A 90 3.06 -5.93 16.13
C GLU A 90 2.60 -6.51 14.78
N LYS A 91 1.31 -6.31 14.48
CA LYS A 91 0.76 -6.67 13.18
C LYS A 91 1.25 -5.68 12.12
N LEU A 92 1.96 -6.20 11.11
CA LEU A 92 2.41 -5.43 9.94
C LEU A 92 1.21 -4.77 9.22
N LEU A 93 1.33 -3.48 8.94
CA LEU A 93 0.45 -2.71 8.08
C LEU A 93 0.71 -3.08 6.62
N SER A 94 -0.36 -3.40 5.89
CA SER A 94 -0.28 -3.64 4.45
C SER A 94 -0.40 -2.32 3.69
N CYS A 95 0.72 -1.78 3.20
CA CYS A 95 0.77 -0.52 2.47
C CYS A 95 0.18 -0.61 1.06
N GLY A 96 0.00 -1.82 0.53
CA GLY A 96 -0.61 -2.07 -0.77
C GLY A 96 0.36 -2.63 -1.80
N THR A 97 -0.04 -2.53 -3.06
CA THR A 97 0.73 -3.04 -4.21
C THR A 97 0.99 -1.90 -5.18
N PHE A 98 2.22 -1.86 -5.68
CA PHE A 98 2.79 -0.78 -6.47
C PHE A 98 3.41 -1.35 -7.75
N SER A 99 3.39 -0.56 -8.81
CA SER A 99 4.08 -0.85 -10.06
C SER A 99 5.32 0.03 -10.12
N ILE A 100 6.47 -0.56 -10.42
CA ILE A 100 7.71 0.18 -10.63
C ILE A 100 7.56 1.02 -11.90
N ASP A 101 7.86 2.31 -11.83
CA ASP A 101 7.82 3.21 -12.99
C ASP A 101 9.22 3.75 -13.32
N GLU A 102 9.93 4.22 -12.30
CA GLU A 102 11.20 4.93 -12.47
C GLU A 102 12.27 4.36 -11.54
N ILE A 103 13.50 4.25 -12.07
CA ILE A 103 14.67 3.78 -11.35
C ILE A 103 15.75 4.83 -11.58
N GLU A 104 16.08 5.55 -10.52
CA GLU A 104 17.11 6.59 -10.53
C GLU A 104 18.38 6.05 -9.88
N VAL A 105 19.52 6.44 -10.45
CA VAL A 105 20.83 5.99 -9.99
C VAL A 105 21.70 7.22 -9.74
N SER A 106 22.13 7.39 -8.49
CA SER A 106 22.97 8.50 -8.09
C SER A 106 24.45 8.12 -8.15
N SER A 107 25.20 8.80 -9.02
CA SER A 107 26.61 8.57 -9.31
C SER A 107 27.44 9.74 -8.75
N PRO A 108 27.67 9.78 -7.42
CA PRO A 108 28.96 9.28 -6.90
C PRO A 108 28.82 8.32 -5.70
N ALA A 109 27.62 8.20 -5.13
CA ALA A 109 27.35 7.42 -3.91
C ALA A 109 26.82 6.01 -4.18
N SER A 110 26.73 5.58 -5.45
CA SER A 110 26.17 4.28 -5.86
C SER A 110 24.82 3.95 -5.19
N VAL A 111 23.94 4.95 -5.09
CA VAL A 111 22.61 4.76 -4.51
C VAL A 111 21.59 4.59 -5.63
N VAL A 112 20.74 3.57 -5.51
CA VAL A 112 19.62 3.31 -6.44
C VAL A 112 18.32 3.66 -5.74
N SER A 113 17.54 4.58 -6.33
CA SER A 113 16.17 4.88 -5.89
C SER A 113 15.18 4.23 -6.84
N ILE A 114 14.39 3.29 -6.32
CA ILE A 114 13.31 2.63 -7.05
C ILE A 114 12.00 3.32 -6.67
N ARG A 115 11.34 3.92 -7.66
CA ARG A 115 10.09 4.66 -7.49
C ARG A 115 8.94 3.91 -8.17
N GLY A 116 7.83 3.82 -7.45
CA GLY A 116 6.64 3.12 -7.91
C GLY A 116 5.35 3.81 -7.52
N VAL A 117 4.30 3.50 -8.27
CA VAL A 117 2.96 4.05 -8.09
C VAL A 117 1.98 2.92 -7.81
N ALA A 118 1.05 3.12 -6.89
CA ALA A 118 0.07 2.11 -6.50
C ALA A 118 -0.67 1.55 -7.73
N THR A 119 -0.64 0.23 -7.87
CA THR A 119 -1.46 -0.46 -8.88
C THR A 119 -2.90 -0.32 -8.47
N SER A 120 -3.64 0.50 -9.20
CA SER A 120 -5.06 0.74 -8.95
C SER A 120 -5.85 -0.53 -9.23
N VAL A 121 -6.10 -1.34 -8.18
CA VAL A 121 -7.18 -2.36 -8.20
C VAL A 121 -8.58 -1.74 -8.40
N ASN A 122 -8.68 -0.40 -8.43
CA ASN A 122 -9.92 0.35 -8.50
C ASN A 122 -10.02 1.34 -9.69
N SER A 123 -9.37 1.05 -10.83
CA SER A 123 -9.51 1.87 -12.05
C SER A 123 -10.97 2.10 -12.46
N ALA A 124 -11.88 1.18 -12.15
CA ALA A 124 -13.30 1.32 -12.46
C ALA A 124 -14.02 2.45 -11.68
N LEU A 125 -13.54 2.82 -10.48
CA LEU A 125 -14.17 3.82 -9.61
C LEU A 125 -13.61 5.24 -9.83
N ARG A 126 -12.44 5.37 -10.46
CA ARG A 126 -11.76 6.65 -10.72
C ARG A 126 -12.22 7.32 -12.02
N THR A 127 -12.92 6.61 -12.90
CA THR A 127 -13.53 7.22 -14.08
C THR A 127 -14.68 8.12 -13.66
N LYS A 128 -14.49 9.45 -13.76
CA LYS A 128 -15.55 10.44 -13.55
C LYS A 128 -16.61 10.28 -14.63
N THR A 129 -17.62 9.46 -14.38
CA THR A 129 -18.77 9.34 -15.29
C THR A 129 -19.82 10.37 -14.92
N SER A 130 -19.97 11.42 -15.72
CA SER A 130 -21.16 12.28 -15.64
C SER A 130 -22.33 11.55 -16.31
N ARG A 131 -23.42 11.37 -15.58
CA ARG A 131 -24.70 10.93 -16.16
C ARG A 131 -25.81 11.72 -15.46
N GLY A 132 -26.71 12.29 -16.25
CA GLY A 132 -27.91 12.93 -15.71
C GLY A 132 -28.79 11.90 -15.02
N PHE A 133 -29.23 12.20 -13.81
CA PHE A 133 -30.21 11.42 -13.08
C PHE A 133 -31.44 12.29 -12.88
N GLU A 134 -32.53 11.98 -13.59
CA GLU A 134 -33.80 12.72 -13.54
C GLU A 134 -34.83 11.90 -12.78
N ASN A 135 -35.66 12.55 -11.95
CA ASN A 135 -36.73 11.91 -11.19
C ASN A 135 -36.29 10.68 -10.35
N THR A 136 -35.08 10.70 -9.80
CA THR A 136 -34.58 9.59 -8.95
C THR A 136 -34.24 10.06 -7.55
N THR A 137 -34.35 9.14 -6.59
CA THR A 137 -33.95 9.39 -5.20
C THR A 137 -32.46 9.12 -5.03
N LEU A 138 -31.82 9.82 -4.10
CA LEU A 138 -30.42 9.61 -3.74
C LEU A 138 -30.13 8.13 -3.39
N ALA A 139 -31.06 7.48 -2.68
CA ALA A 139 -30.99 6.05 -2.37
C ALA A 139 -30.99 5.16 -3.63
N ALA A 140 -31.81 5.48 -4.63
CA ALA A 140 -31.86 4.72 -5.88
C ALA A 140 -30.58 4.90 -6.71
N VAL A 141 -30.01 6.11 -6.74
CA VAL A 141 -28.75 6.41 -7.40
C VAL A 141 -27.59 5.66 -6.71
N ALA A 142 -27.49 5.77 -5.38
CA ALA A 142 -26.48 5.10 -4.59
C ALA A 142 -26.54 3.58 -4.74
N GLY A 143 -27.75 2.99 -4.70
CA GLY A 143 -27.95 1.55 -4.93
C GLY A 143 -27.54 1.10 -6.34
N ARG A 144 -27.81 1.92 -7.36
CA ARG A 144 -27.41 1.61 -8.75
C ARG A 144 -25.90 1.66 -8.94
N ILE A 145 -25.21 2.61 -8.32
CA ILE A 145 -23.74 2.72 -8.34
C ILE A 145 -23.12 1.54 -7.57
N ALA A 146 -23.63 1.25 -6.38
CA ALA A 146 -23.19 0.12 -5.57
C ALA A 146 -23.32 -1.20 -6.35
N ARG A 147 -24.46 -1.45 -7.00
CA ARG A 147 -24.66 -2.63 -7.85
C ARG A 147 -23.71 -2.67 -9.05
N LYS A 148 -23.42 -1.54 -9.68
CA LYS A 148 -22.48 -1.45 -10.82
C LYS A 148 -21.07 -1.88 -10.42
N HIS A 149 -20.63 -1.52 -9.21
CA HIS A 149 -19.30 -1.85 -8.69
C HIS A 149 -19.28 -3.07 -7.77
N ARG A 150 -20.37 -3.84 -7.69
CA ARG A 150 -20.54 -4.99 -6.78
C ARG A 150 -20.26 -4.65 -5.30
N LEU A 151 -20.55 -3.43 -4.89
CA LEU A 151 -20.44 -2.96 -3.50
C LEU A 151 -21.78 -3.06 -2.79
N LYS A 152 -21.75 -3.22 -1.47
CA LYS A 152 -22.95 -3.24 -0.61
C LYS A 152 -23.15 -1.85 0.00
N LEU A 153 -24.33 -1.27 -0.21
CA LEU A 153 -24.73 -0.02 0.42
C LEU A 153 -25.00 -0.27 1.92
N VAL A 154 -24.32 0.48 2.79
CA VAL A 154 -24.50 0.40 4.25
C VAL A 154 -24.92 1.79 4.76
N GLY A 155 -26.05 1.88 5.45
CA GLY A 155 -26.60 3.11 6.02
C GLY A 155 -28.07 3.37 5.66
N SER A 156 -28.73 4.20 6.48
CA SER A 156 -30.07 4.73 6.19
C SER A 156 -29.92 6.08 5.49
N ILE A 157 -30.39 6.19 4.25
CA ILE A 157 -30.30 7.42 3.45
C ILE A 157 -31.70 8.04 3.41
N GLU A 158 -31.83 9.29 3.83
CA GLU A 158 -33.08 10.04 3.70
C GLU A 158 -33.47 10.20 2.22
N SER A 159 -34.76 10.11 1.93
CA SER A 159 -35.28 10.13 0.56
C SER A 159 -35.27 11.55 -0.04
N ILE A 160 -34.08 12.04 -0.37
CA ILE A 160 -33.90 13.29 -1.12
C ILE A 160 -34.14 12.99 -2.60
N ARG A 161 -35.13 13.65 -3.19
CA ARG A 161 -35.39 13.62 -4.64
C ARG A 161 -34.43 14.58 -5.33
N ILE A 162 -33.75 14.10 -6.36
CA ILE A 162 -32.85 14.91 -7.16
C ILE A 162 -33.61 15.30 -8.43
N ASP A 163 -33.89 16.60 -8.56
CA ASP A 163 -34.39 17.22 -9.78
C ASP A 163 -33.26 18.03 -10.44
N ARG A 164 -33.32 18.21 -11.76
CA ARG A 164 -32.30 18.97 -12.48
C ARG A 164 -32.50 20.45 -12.16
N GLY A 165 -31.59 21.02 -11.38
CA GLY A 165 -31.44 22.47 -11.32
C GLY A 165 -30.96 22.95 -12.68
N ASP A 166 -31.86 23.55 -13.45
CA ASP A 166 -31.52 24.21 -14.70
C ASP A 166 -30.39 25.24 -14.46
N PRO A 167 -29.46 25.41 -15.41
CA PRO A 167 -28.57 26.57 -15.35
C PRO A 167 -29.44 27.83 -15.48
N VAL A 168 -29.60 28.56 -14.38
CA VAL A 168 -30.08 29.94 -14.45
C VAL A 168 -29.09 30.69 -15.33
N CYS A 169 -29.62 31.32 -16.39
CA CYS A 169 -28.90 31.94 -17.50
C CYS A 169 -27.86 32.99 -17.09
#